data_AF-A0A8H4JN99-F1
#
_entry.id   AF-A0A8H4JN99-F1
#
_cell.length_a   1.000
_cell.length_b   1.000
_cell.length_c   1.000
_cell.angle_alpha   90.00
_cell.angle_beta   90.00
_cell.angle_gamma   90.00
#
_symmetry.space_group_name_H-M   'P 1'
#
loop_
_entity.id
_entity.type
_entity.pdbx_description
1 polymer ?
#
loop_
_entity_poly.entity_id
_entity_poly.type
_entity_poly.pdbx_seq_one_letter_code
_entity_poly.pdbx_strand_id
1 'polypeptide(L)'
;MLRAQKLSSALAKHVRTFATVTQPLQVGVVRPSDQEVKNRTLDSRNLEKAVRNMHGDGLVVVEDVVPHEDIDILNKKMIEDAHTLQARGDKGPFNYNKGNIQQDAPPVSEYFSPSIFTSEPIFMNLLNTN
;
A
#
# COMPACT_ATOMS: atom_id res chain seq x y z
N MET A 1 78.58 15.82 1.54
CA MET A 1 78.16 14.73 0.61
C MET A 1 76.65 14.54 0.74
N LEU A 2 75.96 14.53 -0.40
CA LEU A 2 74.51 14.50 -0.58
C LEU A 2 73.87 13.18 -0.12
N ARG A 3 72.70 13.25 0.54
CA ARG A 3 71.69 12.18 0.43
C ARG A 3 70.28 12.78 0.59
N ALA A 4 69.66 13.12 -0.54
CA ALA A 4 68.26 13.52 -0.58
C ALA A 4 67.37 12.27 -0.49
N GLN A 5 66.58 12.16 0.57
CA GLN A 5 65.48 11.20 0.65
C GLN A 5 64.22 11.84 0.05
N LYS A 6 63.74 11.31 -1.08
CA LYS A 6 62.42 11.64 -1.62
C LYS A 6 61.36 10.93 -0.77
N LEU A 7 60.66 11.68 0.08
CA LEU A 7 59.45 11.22 0.74
C LEU A 7 58.27 11.34 -0.23
N SER A 8 57.56 10.23 -0.39
CA SER A 8 56.43 9.96 -1.27
C SER A 8 55.23 10.88 -1.00
N SER A 9 54.75 11.57 -2.02
CA SER A 9 53.41 12.15 -2.04
C SER A 9 52.52 11.30 -2.94
N ALA A 10 51.83 10.34 -2.33
CA ALA A 10 50.70 9.66 -2.96
C ALA A 10 49.44 10.06 -2.17
N LEU A 11 48.97 11.29 -2.36
CA LEU A 11 47.60 11.65 -2.01
C LEU A 11 46.66 11.01 -3.03
N ALA A 12 46.39 9.72 -2.82
CA ALA A 12 45.29 9.05 -3.48
C ALA A 12 43.98 9.68 -2.97
N LYS A 13 43.36 10.50 -3.82
CA LYS A 13 41.99 11.02 -3.61
C LYS A 13 41.04 9.82 -3.56
N HIS A 14 40.81 9.30 -2.36
CA HIS A 14 39.74 8.33 -2.11
C HIS A 14 38.41 9.08 -2.21
N VAL A 15 37.88 9.15 -3.44
CA VAL A 15 36.49 9.53 -3.67
C VAL A 15 35.65 8.44 -3.02
N ARG A 16 35.03 8.76 -1.88
CA ARG A 16 34.01 7.89 -1.30
C ARG A 16 32.80 7.96 -2.22
N THR A 17 32.67 7.01 -3.12
CA THR A 17 31.41 6.78 -3.82
C THR A 17 30.41 6.32 -2.77
N PHE A 18 29.54 7.22 -2.32
CA PHE A 18 28.30 6.82 -1.66
C PHE A 18 27.51 6.08 -2.74
N ALA A 19 27.62 4.76 -2.78
CA ALA A 19 26.70 3.95 -3.53
C ALA A 19 25.34 4.17 -2.87
N THR A 20 24.48 4.96 -3.49
CA THR A 20 23.06 4.92 -3.17
C THR A 20 22.63 3.50 -3.49
N VAL A 21 22.48 2.67 -2.46
CA VAL A 21 21.83 1.39 -2.61
C VAL A 21 20.39 1.73 -2.97
N THR A 22 20.07 1.71 -4.26
CA THR A 22 18.69 1.71 -4.72
C THR A 22 18.12 0.34 -4.32
N GLN A 23 17.70 0.22 -3.07
CA GLN A 23 16.81 -0.87 -2.70
C GLN A 23 15.55 -0.70 -3.56
N PRO A 24 15.09 -1.77 -4.23
CA PRO A 24 13.79 -1.71 -4.88
C PRO A 24 12.77 -1.30 -3.82
N LEU A 25 11.89 -0.36 -4.17
CA LEU A 25 10.76 0.02 -3.30
C LEU A 25 9.99 -1.26 -3.00
N GLN A 26 10.14 -1.76 -1.78
CA GLN A 26 9.43 -2.94 -1.32
C GLN A 26 8.25 -2.42 -0.51
N VAL A 27 7.05 -2.61 -1.05
CA VAL A 27 5.82 -2.17 -0.38
C VAL A 27 5.79 -2.77 1.03
N GLY A 28 5.65 -1.90 2.02
CA GLY A 28 5.52 -2.33 3.40
C GLY A 28 4.25 -3.16 3.60
N VAL A 29 4.39 -4.32 4.24
CA VAL A 29 3.28 -5.23 4.53
C VAL A 29 3.11 -5.38 6.04
N VAL A 30 1.86 -5.29 6.51
CA VAL A 30 1.46 -5.61 7.88
C VAL A 30 0.38 -6.67 7.82
N ARG A 31 0.59 -7.77 8.53
CA ARG A 31 -0.40 -8.84 8.69
C ARG A 31 -0.91 -8.82 10.13
N PRO A 32 -2.14 -8.35 10.37
CA PRO A 32 -2.73 -8.37 11.70
C PRO A 32 -2.96 -9.81 12.16
N SER A 33 -2.95 -10.01 13.47
CA SER A 33 -3.43 -11.24 14.09
C SER A 33 -4.95 -11.34 14.01
N ASP A 34 -5.49 -12.55 14.15
CA ASP A 34 -6.94 -12.78 14.23
C ASP A 34 -7.61 -11.93 15.31
N GLN A 35 -6.89 -11.65 16.41
CA GLN A 35 -7.39 -10.83 17.49
C GLN A 35 -7.46 -9.35 17.11
N GLU A 36 -6.48 -8.83 16.38
CA GLU A 36 -6.50 -7.46 15.82
C GLU A 36 -7.61 -7.31 14.78
N VAL A 37 -7.80 -8.31 13.90
CA VAL A 37 -8.91 -8.33 12.93
C VAL A 37 -10.26 -8.34 13.65
N LYS A 38 -10.44 -9.25 14.63
CA LYS A 38 -11.67 -9.34 15.42
C LYS A 38 -11.97 -8.06 16.19
N ASN A 39 -10.94 -7.43 16.76
CA ASN A 39 -11.07 -6.18 17.51
C ASN A 39 -11.17 -4.95 16.59
N ARG A 40 -10.92 -5.14 15.29
CA ARG A 40 -10.79 -4.06 14.30
C ARG A 40 -9.77 -3.00 14.75
N THR A 41 -8.65 -3.40 15.32
CA THR A 41 -7.62 -2.47 15.79
C THR A 41 -6.26 -3.13 15.75
N LEU A 42 -5.29 -2.48 15.10
CA LEU A 42 -3.89 -2.92 15.14
C LEU A 42 -3.29 -2.68 16.53
N ASP A 43 -2.44 -3.61 16.96
CA ASP A 43 -1.61 -3.39 18.14
C ASP A 43 -0.53 -2.32 17.87
N SER A 44 0.18 -1.91 18.91
CA SER A 44 1.18 -0.84 18.80
C SER A 44 2.32 -1.18 17.82
N ARG A 45 2.69 -2.46 17.70
CA ARG A 45 3.79 -2.90 16.84
C ARG A 45 3.39 -2.90 15.38
N ASN A 46 2.20 -3.40 15.07
CA ASN A 46 1.67 -3.40 13.71
C ASN A 46 1.29 -1.99 13.26
N LEU A 47 0.76 -1.16 14.18
CA LEU A 47 0.50 0.24 13.91
C LEU A 47 1.78 1.01 13.59
N GLU A 48 2.83 0.89 14.40
CA GLU A 48 4.12 1.56 14.14
C GLU A 48 4.68 1.19 12.76
N LYS A 49 4.68 -0.10 12.41
CA LYS A 49 5.12 -0.57 11.09
C LYS A 49 4.29 0.07 9.98
N ALA A 50 2.97 0.09 10.12
CA ALA A 50 2.08 0.63 9.11
C ALA A 50 2.29 2.13 8.91
N VAL A 51 2.39 2.90 10.00
CA VAL A 51 2.69 4.36 9.96
C VAL A 51 4.04 4.63 9.31
N ARG A 52 5.08 3.87 9.68
CA ARG A 52 6.43 4.06 9.13
C ARG A 52 6.48 3.80 7.62
N ASN A 53 5.83 2.74 7.15
CA ASN A 53 5.77 2.43 5.71
C ASN A 53 4.93 3.47 4.96
N MET A 54 3.81 3.91 5.54
CA MET A 54 3.01 4.99 4.96
C MET A 54 3.81 6.29 4.83
N HIS A 55 4.56 6.70 5.87
CA HIS A 55 5.41 7.91 5.81
C HIS A 55 6.62 7.78 4.89
N GLY A 56 7.24 6.59 4.82
CA GLY A 56 8.42 6.37 4.00
C GLY A 56 8.09 6.26 2.51
N ASP A 57 7.09 5.44 2.17
CA ASP A 57 6.82 5.03 0.80
C ASP A 57 5.48 5.56 0.26
N GLY A 58 4.64 6.17 1.11
CA GLY A 58 3.29 6.60 0.73
C GLY A 58 2.28 5.47 0.54
N LEU A 59 2.66 4.23 0.89
CA LEU A 59 1.85 3.03 0.71
C LEU A 59 2.17 1.98 1.79
N VAL A 60 1.14 1.32 2.28
CA VAL A 60 1.24 0.10 3.09
C VAL A 60 0.12 -0.86 2.70
N VAL A 61 0.43 -2.16 2.66
CA VAL A 61 -0.56 -3.22 2.53
C VAL A 61 -0.88 -3.77 3.92
N VAL A 62 -2.17 -3.81 4.26
CA VAL A 62 -2.65 -4.50 5.45
C VAL A 62 -3.40 -5.74 4.98
N GLU A 63 -2.82 -6.91 5.20
CA GLU A 63 -3.33 -8.18 4.68
C GLU A 63 -4.49 -8.72 5.52
N ASP A 64 -5.35 -9.52 4.88
CA ASP A 64 -6.36 -10.36 5.54
C ASP A 64 -7.31 -9.65 6.53
N VAL A 65 -7.55 -8.35 6.34
CA VAL A 65 -8.42 -7.54 7.22
C VAL A 65 -9.92 -7.75 6.98
N VAL A 66 -10.30 -8.20 5.79
CA VAL A 66 -11.70 -8.45 5.42
C VAL A 66 -11.87 -9.94 5.15
N PRO A 67 -12.89 -10.60 5.73
CA PRO A 67 -13.23 -11.99 5.40
C PRO A 67 -13.47 -12.16 3.90
N HIS A 68 -12.89 -13.19 3.30
CA HIS A 68 -13.01 -13.42 1.85
C HIS A 68 -14.46 -13.64 1.40
N GLU A 69 -15.30 -14.25 2.25
CA GLU A 69 -16.72 -14.47 1.95
C GLU A 69 -17.49 -13.16 1.71
N ASP A 70 -17.20 -12.11 2.47
CA ASP A 70 -17.79 -10.78 2.28
C ASP A 70 -17.34 -10.17 0.96
N ILE A 71 -16.05 -10.35 0.61
CA ILE A 71 -15.48 -9.87 -0.66
C ILE A 71 -16.11 -10.62 -1.83
N ASP A 72 -16.29 -11.94 -1.74
CA ASP A 72 -16.83 -12.78 -2.82
C ASP A 72 -18.26 -12.40 -3.18
N ILE A 73 -19.09 -12.12 -2.17
CA ILE A 73 -20.47 -11.65 -2.37
C ILE A 73 -20.48 -10.32 -3.13
N LEU A 74 -19.67 -9.35 -2.69
CA LEU A 74 -19.57 -8.04 -3.33
C LEU A 74 -18.99 -8.15 -4.75
N ASN A 75 -17.92 -8.91 -4.92
CA ASN A 75 -17.24 -9.11 -6.19
C ASN A 75 -18.18 -9.71 -7.25
N LYS A 76 -18.98 -10.72 -6.88
CA LYS A 76 -19.96 -11.32 -7.79
C LYS A 76 -20.89 -10.27 -8.36
N LYS A 77 -21.49 -9.43 -7.49
CA LYS A 77 -22.41 -8.38 -7.92
C LYS A 77 -21.70 -7.29 -8.72
N MET A 78 -20.53 -6.85 -8.28
CA MET A 78 -19.79 -5.80 -8.97
C MET A 78 -19.35 -6.23 -10.37
N ILE A 79 -19.02 -7.51 -10.60
CA ILE A 79 -18.74 -8.04 -11.96
C ILE A 79 -19.98 -7.97 -12.86
N GLU A 80 -21.15 -8.37 -12.37
CA GLU A 80 -22.41 -8.28 -13.13
C GLU A 80 -22.71 -6.83 -13.56
N ASP A 81 -22.52 -5.88 -12.64
CA ASP A 81 -22.70 -4.46 -12.89
C ASP A 81 -21.62 -3.90 -13.84
N ALA A 82 -20.36 -4.36 -13.71
CA ALA A 82 -19.27 -3.97 -14.60
C ALA A 82 -19.56 -4.32 -16.07
N HIS A 83 -20.13 -5.50 -16.33
CA HIS A 83 -20.56 -5.89 -17.69
C HIS A 83 -21.66 -4.98 -18.23
N THR A 84 -22.60 -4.57 -17.37
CA THR A 84 -23.65 -3.61 -17.73
C THR A 84 -23.08 -2.24 -18.07
N LEU A 85 -22.07 -1.77 -17.33
CA LEU A 85 -21.37 -0.52 -17.61
C LEU A 85 -20.52 -0.60 -18.88
N GLN A 86 -19.80 -1.69 -19.07
CA GLN A 86 -18.96 -1.95 -20.25
C GLN A 86 -19.80 -1.98 -21.54
N ALA A 87 -21.00 -2.56 -21.50
CA ALA A 87 -21.90 -2.64 -22.66
C ALA A 87 -22.35 -1.26 -23.19
N ARG A 88 -22.14 -0.18 -22.43
CA ARG A 88 -22.42 1.19 -22.87
C ARG A 88 -21.41 1.72 -23.90
N GLY A 89 -20.35 0.97 -24.20
CA GLY A 89 -19.32 1.35 -25.16
C GLY A 89 -18.70 2.69 -24.77
N ASP A 90 -18.54 3.60 -25.73
CA ASP A 90 -17.90 4.92 -25.51
C ASP A 90 -18.62 5.83 -24.51
N LYS A 91 -19.86 5.50 -24.14
CA LYS A 91 -20.65 6.23 -23.13
C LYS A 91 -20.48 5.65 -21.72
N GLY A 92 -19.63 4.64 -21.56
CA GLY A 92 -19.30 4.05 -20.26
C GLY A 92 -18.51 5.02 -19.37
N PRO A 93 -18.62 4.89 -18.05
CA PRO A 93 -17.83 5.70 -17.11
C PRO A 93 -16.41 5.14 -17.03
N PHE A 94 -15.44 5.79 -17.68
CA PHE A 94 -14.04 5.33 -17.70
C PHE A 94 -13.11 6.35 -17.08
N ASN A 95 -12.16 5.86 -16.30
CA ASN A 95 -11.06 6.66 -15.77
C ASN A 95 -9.88 6.63 -16.75
N TYR A 96 -9.64 7.73 -17.47
CA TYR A 96 -8.58 7.93 -18.47
C TYR A 96 -8.65 7.04 -19.72
N ASN A 97 -8.95 5.74 -19.61
CA ASN A 97 -8.96 4.78 -20.71
C ASN A 97 -10.05 3.69 -20.54
N LYS A 98 -10.40 3.01 -21.65
CA LYS A 98 -11.49 2.02 -21.70
C LYS A 98 -11.24 0.73 -20.89
N GLY A 99 -10.00 0.49 -20.44
CA GLY A 99 -9.67 -0.63 -19.56
C GLY A 99 -10.00 -0.36 -18.08
N ASN A 100 -10.26 0.90 -17.72
CA ASN A 100 -10.44 1.34 -16.34
C ASN A 100 -11.87 1.86 -16.12
N ILE A 101 -12.84 0.96 -15.96
CA ILE A 101 -14.24 1.33 -15.67
C ILE A 101 -14.31 1.94 -14.25
N GLN A 102 -14.97 3.10 -14.13
CA GLN A 102 -15.38 3.66 -12.85
C GLN A 102 -16.71 3.04 -12.44
N GLN A 103 -16.76 2.48 -11.24
CA GLN A 103 -17.93 1.83 -10.72
C GLN A 103 -18.03 2.06 -9.21
N ASP A 104 -19.20 2.48 -8.76
CA ASP A 104 -19.53 2.55 -7.34
C ASP A 104 -19.99 1.18 -6.83
N ALA A 105 -19.76 0.91 -5.56
CA ALA A 105 -20.34 -0.27 -4.92
C ALA A 105 -21.89 -0.15 -4.86
N PRO A 106 -22.64 -1.26 -4.94
CA PRO A 106 -24.10 -1.23 -4.92
C PRO A 106 -24.64 -0.58 -3.64
N PRO A 107 -25.50 0.45 -3.71
CA PRO A 107 -25.98 1.19 -2.54
C PRO A 107 -27.20 0.52 -1.89
N VAL A 108 -27.20 -0.81 -1.77
CA VAL A 108 -28.30 -1.60 -1.22
C VAL A 108 -27.80 -2.56 -0.15
N SER A 109 -28.62 -2.80 0.88
CA SER A 109 -28.22 -3.50 2.10
C SER A 109 -27.73 -4.93 1.86
N GLU A 110 -28.21 -5.58 0.80
CA GLU A 110 -27.85 -6.94 0.43
C GLU A 110 -26.36 -7.11 0.12
N TYR A 111 -25.69 -6.03 -0.31
CA TYR A 111 -24.26 -6.03 -0.66
C TYR A 111 -23.42 -5.16 0.28
N PHE A 112 -24.02 -4.65 1.36
CA PHE A 112 -23.32 -3.85 2.35
C PHE A 112 -22.82 -4.74 3.48
N SER A 113 -21.54 -5.12 3.44
CA SER A 113 -20.91 -5.79 4.59
C SER A 113 -20.18 -4.76 5.47
N PRO A 114 -20.49 -4.68 6.79
CA PRO A 114 -19.76 -3.81 7.70
C PRO A 114 -18.25 -4.09 7.74
N SER A 115 -17.81 -5.32 7.48
CA SER A 115 -16.38 -5.67 7.40
C SER A 115 -15.65 -5.00 6.22
N ILE A 116 -16.37 -4.48 5.23
CA ILE A 116 -15.79 -3.75 4.09
C ILE A 116 -15.95 -2.25 4.33
N PHE A 117 -17.19 -1.78 4.54
CA PHE A 117 -17.52 -0.36 4.55
C PHE A 117 -17.37 0.32 5.91
N THR A 118 -17.17 -0.43 6.99
CA THR A 118 -17.01 0.10 8.37
C THR A 118 -15.73 -0.40 9.04
N SER A 119 -14.76 -0.87 8.25
CA SER A 119 -13.42 -1.26 8.74
C SER A 119 -12.54 -0.08 9.13
N GLU A 120 -13.11 1.12 9.11
CA GLU A 120 -12.57 2.37 9.67
C GLU A 120 -11.74 2.21 10.96
N PRO A 121 -12.13 1.43 11.99
CA PRO A 121 -11.33 1.35 13.23
C PRO A 121 -9.90 0.81 13.05
N ILE A 122 -9.63 -0.03 12.03
CA ILE A 122 -8.27 -0.50 11.72
C ILE A 122 -7.44 0.62 11.10
N PHE A 123 -8.06 1.45 10.26
CA PHE A 123 -7.38 2.44 9.43
C PHE A 123 -7.29 3.84 10.06
N MET A 124 -8.17 4.19 11.00
CA MET A 124 -8.20 5.53 11.62
C MET A 124 -6.92 5.89 12.37
N ASN A 125 -6.22 4.92 12.96
CA ASN A 125 -4.94 5.18 13.60
C ASN A 125 -3.84 5.55 12.59
N LEU A 126 -3.98 5.17 11.32
CA LEU A 126 -3.05 5.59 10.25
C LEU A 126 -3.35 7.00 9.73
N LEU A 127 -4.62 7.40 9.75
CA LEU A 127 -5.05 8.70 9.24
C LEU A 127 -4.85 9.85 10.24
N ASN A 128 -4.73 9.53 11.54
CA ASN A 128 -4.63 10.52 12.62
C ASN A 128 -3.20 10.75 13.14
N THR A 129 -2.18 10.09 12.58
CA THR A 129 -0.78 10.33 12.93
C THR A 129 -0.20 11.48 12.10
N ASN A 130 -0.46 12.72 12.53
CA ASN A 130 0.27 13.92 12.08
C ASN A 130 1.30 14.32 13.13
#